data_AF-A0A1G4JT60-F1
#
_entry.id   AF-A0A1G4JT60-F1
#
_cell.length_a   1.000
_cell.length_b   1.000
_cell.length_c   1.000
_cell.angle_alpha   90.00
_cell.angle_beta   90.00
_cell.angle_gamma   90.00
#
_symmetry.space_group_name_H-M   'P 1'
#
loop_
_entity.id
_entity.type
_entity.pdbx_description
1 polymer ?
#
loop_
_entity_poly.entity_id
_entity_poly.type
_entity_poly.pdbx_seq_one_letter_code
_entity_poly.pdbx_strand_id
1 'polypeptide(L)'
;MDLEHHLRYMRMATKLAKYALDHDETPVACIFVYTPTNQVVAYGMNDTNRSLTGIAHAEFMGIEQIQAKFGAFDTSVFHNITLYVTVEPCIMCASALKQLGIQKVVFGCGNERFGGNGSILRIHQDASTTPENKYWSLPGLLRREAIMLLRYFYVRENERSPKPRAKANRKLDLTTFPFMDWSTYLSREEFTTIYGPALLKFYDNKLDLNEKLDWDLINNNQDEFFRDLQEQCENFSLQASKKCKPKTVS
;
A
#
# COMPACT_ATOMS: atom_id res chain seq x y z
N MET A 1 -16.09 6.20 4.08
CA MET A 1 -14.84 6.59 4.75
C MET A 1 -14.29 7.77 3.99
N ASP A 2 -13.85 8.80 4.69
CA ASP A 2 -13.34 10.03 4.09
C ASP A 2 -11.95 9.83 3.46
N LEU A 3 -11.60 10.63 2.45
CA LEU A 3 -10.29 10.61 1.80
C LEU A 3 -9.16 10.88 2.79
N GLU A 4 -9.39 11.76 3.78
CA GLU A 4 -8.45 12.06 4.85
C GLU A 4 -8.07 10.81 5.67
N HIS A 5 -9.05 9.93 5.90
CA HIS A 5 -8.83 8.66 6.60
C HIS A 5 -7.84 7.77 5.82
N HIS A 6 -8.01 7.66 4.50
CA HIS A 6 -7.11 6.87 3.68
C HIS A 6 -5.71 7.50 3.56
N LEU A 7 -5.64 8.84 3.47
CA LEU A 7 -4.38 9.57 3.45
C LEU A 7 -3.55 9.34 4.71
N ARG A 8 -4.19 9.25 5.89
CA ARG A 8 -3.49 8.95 7.15
C ARG A 8 -2.67 7.66 7.06
N TYR A 9 -3.28 6.57 6.60
CA TYR A 9 -2.58 5.27 6.52
C TYR A 9 -1.66 5.16 5.30
N MET A 10 -1.98 5.84 4.19
CA MET A 10 -1.04 5.94 3.07
C MET A 10 0.22 6.71 3.45
N ARG A 11 0.13 7.74 4.31
CA ARG A 11 1.32 8.41 4.88
C ARG A 11 2.15 7.42 5.69
N MET A 12 1.52 6.57 6.51
CA MET A 12 2.23 5.52 7.26
C MET A 12 2.93 4.51 6.33
N ALA A 13 2.24 4.05 5.29
CA ALA A 13 2.85 3.15 4.28
C ALA A 13 4.03 3.83 3.56
N THR A 14 3.91 5.12 3.26
CA THR A 14 4.98 5.91 2.61
C THR A 14 6.19 6.08 3.53
N LYS A 15 5.98 6.34 4.82
CA LYS A 15 7.06 6.37 5.82
C LYS A 15 7.77 5.02 5.92
N LEU A 16 7.03 3.92 5.95
CA LEU A 16 7.61 2.58 5.98
C LEU A 16 8.38 2.25 4.68
N ALA A 17 7.88 2.70 3.53
CA ALA A 17 8.59 2.55 2.26
C ALA A 17 9.90 3.36 2.23
N LYS A 18 9.91 4.55 2.83
CA LYS A 18 11.13 5.33 3.02
C LYS A 18 12.12 4.63 3.95
N TYR A 19 11.65 4.03 5.05
CA TYR A 19 12.48 3.19 5.91
C TYR A 19 13.10 2.02 5.12
N ALA A 20 12.30 1.29 4.33
CA ALA A 20 12.79 0.20 3.49
C ALA A 20 13.85 0.67 2.49
N LEU A 21 13.63 1.82 1.85
CA LEU A 21 14.62 2.45 0.96
C LEU A 21 15.95 2.71 1.68
N ASP A 22 15.91 3.26 2.89
CA ASP A 22 17.12 3.56 3.67
C ASP A 22 17.88 2.31 4.13
N HIS A 23 17.22 1.15 4.11
CA HIS A 23 17.78 -0.16 4.47
C HIS A 23 18.03 -1.07 3.24
N ASP A 24 18.29 -0.44 2.09
CA ASP A 24 18.63 -1.10 0.82
C ASP A 24 17.55 -2.06 0.28
N GLU A 25 16.29 -1.86 0.64
CA GLU A 25 15.16 -2.60 0.07
C GLU A 25 14.35 -1.78 -0.92
N THR A 26 13.58 -2.48 -1.75
CA THR A 26 12.65 -1.83 -2.69
C THR A 26 11.58 -1.09 -1.87
N PRO A 27 11.26 0.19 -2.15
CA PRO A 27 10.30 0.99 -1.37
C PRO A 27 8.83 0.63 -1.65
N VAL A 28 8.53 -0.66 -1.62
CA VAL A 28 7.18 -1.20 -1.57
C VAL A 28 6.93 -1.56 -0.12
N ALA A 29 5.97 -0.86 0.50
CA ALA A 29 5.58 -1.12 1.87
C ALA A 29 4.08 -0.97 2.04
N CYS A 30 3.55 -1.65 3.05
CA CYS A 30 2.13 -1.70 3.30
C CYS A 30 1.77 -1.69 4.79
N ILE A 31 0.53 -1.25 5.06
CA ILE A 31 -0.08 -1.16 6.38
C ILE A 31 -1.44 -1.88 6.31
N PHE A 32 -1.64 -2.84 7.20
CA PHE A 32 -2.91 -3.55 7.36
C PHE A 32 -3.69 -2.91 8.51
N VAL A 33 -4.89 -2.40 8.23
CA VAL A 33 -5.73 -1.72 9.21
C VAL A 33 -6.99 -2.54 9.46
N TYR A 34 -7.23 -2.89 10.72
CA TYR A 34 -8.45 -3.53 11.17
C TYR A 34 -9.59 -2.50 11.22
N THR A 35 -10.47 -2.55 10.22
CA THR A 35 -11.49 -1.53 9.95
C THR A 35 -12.51 -1.31 11.08
N PRO A 36 -12.89 -2.31 11.90
CA PRO A 36 -13.85 -2.06 13.00
C PRO A 36 -13.33 -1.13 14.09
N THR A 37 -12.00 -1.02 14.24
CA THR A 37 -11.38 -0.19 15.29
C THR A 37 -10.43 0.88 14.75
N ASN A 38 -10.15 0.88 13.44
CA ASN A 38 -9.16 1.74 12.81
C ASN A 38 -7.77 1.62 13.45
N GLN A 39 -7.40 0.41 13.86
CA GLN A 39 -6.08 0.12 14.42
C GLN A 39 -5.23 -0.59 13.38
N VAL A 40 -3.94 -0.26 13.36
CA VAL A 40 -2.98 -1.02 12.56
C VAL A 40 -2.75 -2.37 13.23
N VAL A 41 -2.95 -3.44 12.47
CA VAL A 41 -2.82 -4.83 12.96
C VAL A 41 -1.53 -5.48 12.51
N ALA A 42 -1.02 -5.06 11.36
CA ALA A 42 0.26 -5.51 10.81
C ALA A 42 0.79 -4.48 9.81
N TYR A 43 2.05 -4.65 9.44
CA TYR A 43 2.72 -3.90 8.39
C TYR A 43 3.60 -4.83 7.56
N GLY A 44 4.12 -4.35 6.44
CA GLY A 44 5.09 -5.10 5.66
C GLY A 44 5.93 -4.21 4.77
N MET A 45 7.12 -4.68 4.45
CA MET A 45 8.03 -4.09 3.46
C MET A 45 8.60 -5.21 2.60
N ASN A 46 9.07 -4.88 1.40
CA ASN A 46 9.77 -5.85 0.57
C ASN A 46 10.98 -6.42 1.33
N ASP A 47 11.21 -7.72 1.19
CA ASP A 47 12.22 -8.48 1.93
C ASP A 47 12.93 -9.52 1.05
N THR A 48 12.89 -9.32 -0.26
CA THR A 48 13.54 -10.18 -1.25
C THR A 48 15.06 -10.25 -1.07
N ASN A 49 15.72 -9.17 -0.62
CA ASN A 49 17.16 -9.14 -0.37
C ASN A 49 17.56 -9.98 0.84
N ARG A 50 16.77 -9.97 1.93
CA ARG A 50 17.06 -10.76 3.14
C ARG A 50 16.68 -12.23 2.95
N SER A 51 15.49 -12.48 2.39
CA SER A 51 14.97 -13.84 2.19
C SER A 51 15.67 -14.60 1.08
N LEU A 52 16.32 -13.89 0.14
CA LEU A 52 16.87 -14.46 -1.10
C LEU A 52 15.81 -15.15 -1.98
N THR A 53 14.54 -14.76 -1.82
CA THR A 53 13.43 -15.29 -2.63
C THR A 53 12.76 -14.16 -3.41
N GLY A 54 12.20 -14.48 -4.57
CA GLY A 54 11.42 -13.53 -5.37
C GLY A 54 9.97 -13.33 -4.91
N ILE A 55 9.59 -13.88 -3.75
CA ILE A 55 8.19 -13.91 -3.29
C ILE A 55 7.97 -13.15 -1.97
N ALA A 56 9.02 -12.78 -1.24
CA ALA A 56 8.94 -12.08 0.04
C ALA A 56 8.59 -10.59 -0.13
N HIS A 57 7.40 -10.31 -0.66
CA HIS A 57 6.87 -8.97 -0.85
C HIS A 57 6.22 -8.44 0.44
N ALA A 58 6.02 -7.12 0.48
CA ALA A 58 5.43 -6.41 1.63
C ALA A 58 4.11 -7.05 2.10
N GLU A 59 3.23 -7.42 1.17
CA GLU A 59 1.94 -8.02 1.47
C GLU A 59 2.09 -9.36 2.19
N PHE A 60 3.06 -10.20 1.79
CA PHE A 60 3.30 -11.49 2.43
C PHE A 60 3.83 -11.32 3.85
N MET A 61 4.74 -10.37 4.09
CA MET A 61 5.23 -10.08 5.44
C MET A 61 4.08 -9.69 6.39
N GLY A 62 3.16 -8.84 5.95
CA GLY A 62 2.02 -8.46 6.79
C GLY A 62 0.98 -9.57 6.96
N ILE A 63 0.75 -10.40 5.92
CA ILE A 63 -0.09 -11.60 6.01
C ILE A 63 0.46 -12.55 7.09
N GLU A 64 1.78 -12.81 7.09
CA GLU A 64 2.43 -13.66 8.09
C GLU A 64 2.25 -13.11 9.51
N GLN A 65 2.40 -11.80 9.71
CA GLN A 65 2.15 -11.15 11.00
C GLN A 65 0.69 -11.31 11.46
N ILE A 66 -0.28 -11.18 10.55
CA ILE A 66 -1.70 -11.41 10.86
C ILE A 66 -1.93 -12.87 11.23
N GLN A 67 -1.43 -13.81 10.43
CA GLN A 67 -1.58 -15.24 10.69
C GLN A 67 -0.93 -15.67 12.01
N ALA A 68 0.20 -15.05 12.40
CA ALA A 68 0.80 -15.27 13.71
C ALA A 68 -0.08 -14.79 14.88
N LYS A 69 -0.93 -13.78 14.67
CA LYS A 69 -1.83 -13.21 15.70
C LYS A 69 -3.18 -13.93 15.79
N PHE A 70 -3.76 -14.33 14.66
CA PHE A 70 -5.12 -14.89 14.59
C PHE A 70 -5.17 -16.39 14.27
N GLY A 71 -4.03 -16.99 13.92
CA GLY A 71 -3.94 -18.37 13.47
C GLY A 71 -3.88 -18.49 11.95
N ALA A 72 -3.05 -19.41 11.45
CA ALA A 72 -2.76 -19.55 10.02
C ALA A 72 -3.96 -19.99 9.17
N PHE A 73 -4.93 -20.70 9.75
CA PHE A 73 -6.07 -21.27 9.05
C PHE A 73 -7.34 -20.40 9.10
N ASP A 74 -7.40 -19.42 10.00
CA ASP A 74 -8.54 -18.50 10.10
C ASP A 74 -8.29 -17.26 9.24
N THR A 75 -8.88 -17.25 8.05
CA THR A 75 -8.81 -16.11 7.12
C THR A 75 -9.95 -15.11 7.32
N SER A 76 -10.89 -15.35 8.24
CA SER A 76 -12.07 -14.51 8.44
C SER A 76 -11.71 -13.06 8.81
N VAL A 77 -10.59 -12.87 9.52
CA VAL A 77 -10.10 -11.54 9.91
C VAL A 77 -9.79 -10.63 8.71
N PHE A 78 -9.37 -11.19 7.57
CA PHE A 78 -9.04 -10.41 6.37
C PHE A 78 -10.24 -9.66 5.79
N HIS A 79 -11.47 -10.16 6.02
CA HIS A 79 -12.68 -9.45 5.62
C HIS A 79 -12.83 -8.09 6.32
N ASN A 80 -12.22 -7.95 7.50
CA ASN A 80 -12.23 -6.74 8.31
C ASN A 80 -10.95 -5.92 8.17
N ILE A 81 -10.16 -6.15 7.13
CA ILE A 81 -8.89 -5.46 6.89
C ILE A 81 -8.94 -4.63 5.61
N THR A 82 -8.45 -3.40 5.72
CA THR A 82 -8.04 -2.58 4.55
C THR A 82 -6.53 -2.57 4.47
N LEU A 83 -5.99 -2.90 3.30
CA LEU A 83 -4.58 -2.77 2.97
C LEU A 83 -4.30 -1.38 2.40
N TYR A 84 -3.24 -0.74 2.87
CA TYR A 84 -2.67 0.49 2.31
C TYR A 84 -1.27 0.17 1.83
N VAL A 85 -0.97 0.35 0.54
CA VAL A 85 0.33 -0.06 -0.05
C VAL A 85 0.87 1.01 -1.01
N THR A 86 2.17 1.31 -0.96
CA THR A 86 2.73 2.41 -1.77
C THR A 86 2.64 2.17 -3.28
N VAL A 87 2.78 0.91 -3.71
CA VAL A 87 2.73 0.48 -5.11
C VAL A 87 1.61 -0.54 -5.26
N GLU A 88 0.89 -0.49 -6.37
CA GLU A 88 -0.14 -1.48 -6.71
C GLU A 88 0.36 -2.92 -6.50
N PRO A 89 -0.42 -3.78 -5.80
CA PRO A 89 -0.05 -5.18 -5.62
C PRO A 89 0.27 -5.85 -6.95
N CYS A 90 1.35 -6.62 -6.97
CA CYS A 90 1.64 -7.42 -8.15
C CYS A 90 0.58 -8.53 -8.33
N ILE A 91 0.51 -9.17 -9.50
CA ILE A 91 -0.42 -10.26 -9.80
C ILE A 91 -0.44 -11.35 -8.71
N MET A 92 0.75 -11.73 -8.22
CA MET A 92 0.90 -12.72 -7.13
C MET A 92 0.26 -12.23 -5.82
N CYS A 93 0.62 -11.03 -5.36
CA CYS A 93 0.07 -10.46 -4.14
C CYS A 93 -1.43 -10.20 -4.24
N ALA A 94 -1.89 -9.68 -5.39
CA ALA A 94 -3.30 -9.46 -5.67
C ALA A 94 -4.11 -10.76 -5.59
N SER A 95 -3.57 -11.86 -6.11
CA SER A 95 -4.19 -13.19 -6.04
C SER A 95 -4.23 -13.71 -4.59
N ALA A 96 -3.14 -13.60 -3.84
CA ALA A 96 -3.08 -14.02 -2.44
C ALA A 96 -4.09 -13.25 -1.58
N LEU A 97 -4.14 -11.92 -1.73
CA LEU A 97 -5.10 -11.06 -1.03
C LEU A 97 -6.56 -11.42 -1.34
N LYS A 98 -6.85 -11.75 -2.60
CA LYS A 98 -8.19 -12.19 -3.02
C LYS A 98 -8.58 -13.52 -2.36
N GLN A 99 -7.67 -14.50 -2.40
CA GLN A 99 -7.85 -15.83 -1.81
C GLN A 99 -8.10 -15.74 -0.29
N LEU A 100 -7.44 -14.80 0.38
CA LEU A 100 -7.63 -14.54 1.82
C LEU A 100 -8.93 -13.78 2.13
N GLY A 101 -9.61 -13.20 1.14
CA GLY A 101 -10.89 -12.51 1.33
C GLY A 101 -10.75 -11.07 1.84
N ILE A 102 -9.66 -10.37 1.53
CA ILE A 102 -9.56 -8.94 1.84
C ILE A 102 -10.69 -8.16 1.15
N GLN A 103 -11.21 -7.11 1.78
CA GLN A 103 -12.32 -6.32 1.19
C GLN A 103 -11.86 -5.07 0.45
N LYS A 104 -10.69 -4.53 0.82
CA LYS A 104 -10.22 -3.26 0.27
C LYS A 104 -8.70 -3.16 0.25
N VAL A 105 -8.20 -2.70 -0.89
CA VAL A 105 -6.83 -2.27 -1.12
C VAL A 105 -6.86 -0.80 -1.52
N VAL A 106 -6.01 0.00 -0.91
CA VAL A 106 -5.74 1.38 -1.27
C VAL A 106 -4.27 1.48 -1.62
N PHE A 107 -3.94 2.09 -2.75
CA PHE A 107 -2.56 2.18 -3.18
C PHE A 107 -2.17 3.53 -3.77
N GLY A 108 -0.85 3.77 -3.78
CA GLY A 108 -0.27 4.98 -4.34
C GLY A 108 -0.15 4.93 -5.85
N CYS A 109 1.00 4.48 -6.34
CA CYS A 109 1.25 4.43 -7.78
C CYS A 109 0.95 3.05 -8.38
N GLY A 110 0.65 3.02 -9.68
CA GLY A 110 0.48 1.78 -10.43
C GLY A 110 1.78 0.96 -10.49
N ASN A 111 1.63 -0.33 -10.77
CA ASN A 111 2.75 -1.25 -11.02
C ASN A 111 2.79 -1.59 -12.51
N GLU A 112 3.59 -0.81 -13.25
CA GLU A 112 3.65 -0.83 -14.71
C GLU A 112 4.18 -2.14 -15.31
N ARG A 113 4.73 -3.05 -14.49
CA ARG A 113 5.30 -4.32 -14.97
C ARG A 113 4.53 -5.54 -14.51
N PHE A 114 3.95 -5.47 -13.31
CA PHE A 114 3.38 -6.65 -12.65
C PHE A 114 2.04 -6.38 -11.99
N GLY A 115 1.41 -5.22 -12.19
CA GLY A 115 0.19 -4.81 -11.48
C GLY A 115 -0.99 -5.75 -11.67
N GLY A 116 -1.51 -6.26 -10.55
CA GLY A 116 -2.63 -7.21 -10.49
C GLY A 116 -3.99 -6.57 -10.27
N ASN A 117 -4.06 -5.25 -10.10
CA ASN A 117 -5.28 -4.53 -9.77
C ASN A 117 -5.71 -3.51 -10.84
N GLY A 118 -5.21 -3.66 -12.06
CA GLY A 118 -5.54 -2.79 -13.19
C GLY A 118 -4.43 -2.66 -14.21
N SER A 119 -3.18 -2.41 -13.78
CA SER A 119 -2.12 -2.01 -14.72
C SER A 119 -1.82 -3.08 -15.77
N ILE A 120 -1.77 -4.36 -15.37
CA ILE A 120 -1.53 -5.49 -16.28
C ILE A 120 -2.73 -6.44 -16.29
N LEU A 121 -3.16 -6.88 -15.11
CA LEU A 121 -4.34 -7.73 -14.93
C LEU A 121 -5.27 -7.14 -13.87
N ARG A 122 -6.53 -7.60 -13.86
CA ARG A 122 -7.54 -7.25 -12.85
C ARG A 122 -7.87 -8.47 -11.98
N ILE A 123 -6.86 -9.03 -11.33
CA ILE A 123 -7.00 -10.22 -10.46
C ILE A 123 -8.05 -9.99 -9.37
N HIS A 124 -8.08 -8.80 -8.78
CA HIS A 124 -9.07 -8.40 -7.76
C HIS A 124 -10.55 -8.55 -8.18
N GLN A 125 -10.83 -8.69 -9.47
CA GLN A 125 -12.18 -8.85 -10.04
C GLN A 125 -12.32 -10.09 -10.94
N ASP A 126 -11.25 -10.87 -11.14
CA ASP A 126 -11.26 -12.00 -12.08
C ASP A 126 -12.21 -13.12 -11.63
N ALA A 127 -12.54 -14.04 -12.55
CA ALA A 127 -13.32 -15.24 -12.23
C ALA A 127 -12.43 -16.47 -11.97
N SER A 128 -11.17 -16.44 -12.42
CA SER A 128 -10.24 -17.57 -12.34
C SER A 128 -9.63 -17.79 -10.95
N THR A 129 -9.48 -16.73 -10.15
CA THR A 129 -8.94 -16.85 -8.80
C THR A 129 -10.08 -17.13 -7.82
N THR A 130 -10.07 -18.31 -7.19
CA THR A 130 -11.09 -18.76 -6.23
C THR A 130 -10.70 -18.43 -4.78
N PRO A 131 -11.65 -18.35 -3.82
CA PRO A 131 -13.10 -18.31 -4.02
C PRO A 131 -13.54 -17.11 -4.87
N GLU A 132 -14.77 -17.12 -5.40
CA GLU A 132 -15.36 -16.03 -6.21
C GLU A 132 -15.65 -14.77 -5.35
N ASN A 133 -14.61 -14.23 -4.72
CA ASN A 133 -14.63 -12.97 -3.99
C ASN A 133 -14.19 -11.84 -4.91
N LYS A 134 -14.52 -10.60 -4.56
CA LYS A 134 -13.97 -9.40 -5.19
C LYS A 134 -13.59 -8.42 -4.09
N TYR A 135 -12.66 -7.52 -4.39
CA TYR A 135 -12.31 -6.46 -3.46
C TYR A 135 -12.16 -5.12 -4.16
N TRP A 136 -12.37 -4.05 -3.39
CA TRP A 136 -12.20 -2.69 -3.89
C TRP A 136 -10.72 -2.34 -3.98
N SER A 137 -10.29 -1.81 -5.12
CA SER A 137 -8.91 -1.34 -5.32
C SER A 137 -8.91 0.16 -5.63
N LEU A 138 -8.46 0.98 -4.69
CA LEU A 138 -8.49 2.45 -4.77
C LEU A 138 -7.09 2.97 -5.12
N PRO A 139 -6.87 3.51 -6.34
CA PRO A 139 -5.57 3.97 -6.79
C PRO A 139 -5.31 5.44 -6.45
N GLY A 140 -4.05 5.88 -6.51
CA GLY A 140 -3.70 7.30 -6.71
C GLY A 140 -3.42 8.11 -5.44
N LEU A 141 -3.44 7.51 -4.25
CA LEU A 141 -3.20 8.24 -3.00
C LEU A 141 -1.72 8.33 -2.66
N LEU A 142 -1.17 9.56 -2.60
CA LEU A 142 0.28 9.79 -2.49
C LEU A 142 1.07 9.10 -3.62
N ARG A 143 0.47 9.10 -4.83
CA ARG A 143 1.06 8.50 -6.03
C ARG A 143 2.43 9.08 -6.36
N ARG A 144 2.57 10.42 -6.28
CA ARG A 144 3.84 11.08 -6.63
C ARG A 144 4.94 10.71 -5.64
N GLU A 145 4.64 10.63 -4.36
CA GLU A 145 5.57 10.20 -3.31
C GLU A 145 6.05 8.77 -3.56
N ALA A 146 5.14 7.84 -3.87
CA ALA A 146 5.49 6.46 -4.20
C ALA A 146 6.39 6.37 -5.45
N ILE A 147 6.07 7.13 -6.50
CA ILE A 147 6.91 7.22 -7.71
C ILE A 147 8.29 7.77 -7.37
N MET A 148 8.37 8.81 -6.54
CA MET A 148 9.64 9.42 -6.15
C MET A 148 10.53 8.46 -5.37
N LEU A 149 9.97 7.70 -4.43
CA LEU A 149 10.72 6.67 -3.70
C LEU A 149 11.26 5.60 -4.66
N LEU A 150 10.45 5.12 -5.61
CA LEU A 150 10.92 4.18 -6.65
C LEU A 150 12.05 4.78 -7.50
N ARG A 151 11.96 6.05 -7.88
CA ARG A 151 13.02 6.74 -8.62
C ARG A 151 14.32 6.80 -7.81
N TYR A 152 14.25 7.13 -6.51
CA TYR A 152 15.41 7.09 -5.62
C TYR A 152 16.04 5.69 -5.61
N PHE A 153 15.23 4.63 -5.47
CA PHE A 153 15.71 3.25 -5.51
C PHE A 153 16.39 2.89 -6.84
N TYR A 154 15.82 3.30 -7.98
CA TYR A 154 16.39 2.96 -9.28
C TYR A 154 17.65 3.74 -9.65
N VAL A 155 17.87 4.91 -9.04
CA VAL A 155 19.12 5.69 -9.19
C VAL A 155 20.21 5.14 -8.27
N ARG A 156 19.88 4.64 -7.08
CA ARG A 156 20.85 3.91 -6.24
C ARG A 156 21.42 2.70 -6.99
N GLU A 157 22.72 2.49 -6.87
CA GLU A 157 23.36 1.27 -7.36
C GLU A 157 22.94 0.12 -6.44
N ASN A 158 22.42 -0.96 -7.02
CA ASN A 158 22.12 -2.16 -6.24
C ASN A 158 23.41 -2.98 -6.19
N GLU A 159 24.23 -2.75 -5.15
CA GLU A 159 25.46 -3.50 -4.91
C GLU A 159 25.20 -5.00 -4.65
N ARG A 160 23.98 -5.36 -4.25
CA ARG A 160 23.56 -6.77 -4.01
C ARG A 160 23.10 -7.49 -5.28
N SER A 161 23.04 -6.82 -6.42
CA SER A 161 22.75 -7.47 -7.71
C SER A 161 23.89 -8.42 -8.11
N PRO A 162 23.62 -9.64 -8.59
CA PRO A 162 24.66 -10.58 -9.04
C PRO A 162 25.59 -10.01 -10.12
N LYS A 163 25.10 -9.02 -10.87
CA LYS A 163 25.87 -8.20 -11.80
C LYS A 163 25.53 -6.73 -11.56
N PRO A 164 26.32 -5.99 -10.77
CA PRO A 164 26.16 -4.55 -10.61
C PRO A 164 26.33 -3.89 -11.98
N ARG A 165 25.33 -3.14 -12.44
CA ARG A 165 25.45 -2.29 -13.63
C ARG A 165 25.67 -0.87 -13.14
N ALA A 166 26.80 -0.25 -13.50
CA ALA A 166 27.06 1.15 -13.19
C ALA A 166 25.91 2.02 -13.74
N LYS A 167 25.31 2.86 -12.88
CA LYS A 167 24.15 3.69 -13.24
C LYS A 167 24.48 5.18 -13.38
N ALA A 168 25.77 5.52 -13.52
CA ALA A 168 26.31 6.88 -13.51
C ALA A 168 25.59 7.91 -14.43
N ASN A 169 24.91 7.47 -15.49
CA ASN A 169 24.22 8.35 -16.44
C ASN A 169 22.73 8.60 -16.13
N ARG A 170 22.16 8.01 -15.07
CA ARG A 170 20.73 8.22 -14.74
C ARG A 170 20.55 9.53 -13.97
N LYS A 171 20.06 10.56 -14.66
CA LYS A 171 19.58 11.78 -14.01
C LYS A 171 18.24 11.49 -13.34
N LEU A 172 18.14 11.84 -12.06
CA LEU A 172 16.90 11.74 -11.30
C LEU A 172 15.93 12.83 -11.76
N ASP A 173 14.75 12.42 -12.23
CA ASP A 173 13.67 13.35 -12.58
C ASP A 173 12.80 13.62 -11.36
N LEU A 174 12.71 14.89 -10.95
CA LEU A 174 11.95 15.36 -9.80
C LEU A 174 10.64 16.05 -10.17
N THR A 175 10.41 16.34 -11.46
CA THR A 175 9.38 17.30 -11.88
C THR A 175 8.34 16.69 -12.80
N THR A 176 8.71 15.72 -13.64
CA THR A 176 7.74 15.10 -14.56
C THR A 176 7.14 13.86 -13.93
N PHE A 177 5.83 13.66 -14.11
CA PHE A 177 5.12 12.46 -13.67
C PHE A 177 4.27 11.96 -14.85
N PRO A 178 4.20 10.64 -15.11
CA PRO A 178 3.28 10.10 -16.10
C PRO A 178 1.84 10.50 -15.76
N PHE A 179 0.98 10.63 -16.77
CA PHE A 179 -0.44 10.85 -16.56
C PHE A 179 -1.06 9.71 -15.75
N MET A 180 -2.05 10.05 -14.92
CA MET A 180 -2.81 9.07 -14.15
C MET A 180 -4.00 8.60 -14.99
N ASP A 181 -3.86 7.47 -15.68
CA ASP A 181 -4.97 6.88 -16.42
C ASP A 181 -5.91 6.10 -15.49
N TRP A 182 -6.82 6.83 -14.85
CA TRP A 182 -7.81 6.29 -13.92
C TRP A 182 -8.65 5.16 -14.51
N SER A 183 -8.94 5.21 -15.82
CA SER A 183 -9.75 4.21 -16.52
C SER A 183 -9.14 2.80 -16.52
N THR A 184 -7.84 2.72 -16.24
CA THR A 184 -7.13 1.45 -16.02
C THR A 184 -7.69 0.71 -14.80
N TYR A 185 -8.05 1.44 -13.75
CA TYR A 185 -8.37 0.89 -12.43
C TYR A 185 -9.85 1.01 -12.09
N LEU A 186 -10.50 2.10 -12.49
CA LEU A 186 -11.86 2.45 -12.12
C LEU A 186 -12.62 2.92 -13.35
N SER A 187 -13.89 2.54 -13.47
CA SER A 187 -14.81 3.22 -14.37
C SER A 187 -15.05 4.65 -13.90
N ARG A 188 -15.57 5.50 -14.79
CA ARG A 188 -15.95 6.87 -14.44
C ARG A 188 -17.02 6.94 -13.34
N GLU A 189 -17.95 5.97 -13.34
CA GLU A 189 -19.02 5.84 -12.35
C GLU A 189 -18.47 5.40 -10.99
N GLU A 190 -17.54 4.42 -10.99
CA GLU A 190 -16.84 3.98 -9.77
C GLU A 190 -16.01 5.12 -9.18
N PHE A 191 -15.25 5.84 -10.01
CA PHE A 191 -14.50 7.02 -9.59
C PHE A 191 -15.42 8.06 -8.94
N THR A 192 -16.54 8.39 -9.57
CA THR A 192 -17.51 9.35 -9.05
C THR A 192 -18.11 8.90 -7.72
N THR A 193 -18.34 7.59 -7.56
CA THR A 193 -18.88 6.99 -6.34
C THR A 193 -17.87 7.06 -5.19
N ILE A 194 -16.59 6.84 -5.48
CA ILE A 194 -15.51 6.81 -4.49
C ILE A 194 -15.07 8.22 -4.08
N TYR A 195 -14.83 9.09 -5.06
CA TYR A 195 -14.20 10.41 -4.87
C TYR A 195 -15.20 11.58 -4.93
N GLY A 196 -16.42 11.32 -5.39
CA GLY A 196 -17.45 12.35 -5.57
C GLY A 196 -17.33 13.10 -6.91
N PRO A 197 -18.43 13.71 -7.37
CA PRO A 197 -18.49 14.40 -8.67
C PRO A 197 -17.58 15.65 -8.72
N ALA A 198 -17.26 16.26 -7.58
CA ALA A 198 -16.38 17.42 -7.51
C ALA A 198 -14.93 17.11 -7.98
N LEU A 199 -14.51 15.85 -7.88
CA LEU A 199 -13.17 15.40 -8.28
C LEU A 199 -13.14 14.79 -9.69
N LEU A 200 -14.25 14.79 -10.42
CA LEU A 200 -14.36 14.12 -11.72
C LEU A 200 -13.42 14.71 -12.79
N LYS A 201 -13.06 15.99 -12.65
CA LYS A 201 -12.04 16.64 -13.48
C LYS A 201 -10.68 15.91 -13.46
N PHE A 202 -10.32 15.24 -12.36
CA PHE A 202 -9.06 14.52 -12.25
C PHE A 202 -9.08 13.23 -13.08
N TYR A 203 -10.23 12.55 -13.11
CA TYR A 203 -10.48 11.41 -13.99
C TYR A 203 -10.41 11.84 -15.46
N ASP A 204 -11.23 12.83 -15.84
CA ASP A 204 -11.41 13.22 -17.24
C ASP A 204 -10.12 13.78 -17.87
N ASN A 205 -9.29 14.49 -17.07
CA ASN A 205 -8.04 15.08 -17.53
C ASN A 205 -6.78 14.25 -17.19
N LYS A 206 -6.93 13.03 -16.66
CA LYS A 206 -5.83 12.12 -16.28
C LYS A 206 -4.81 12.75 -15.31
N LEU A 207 -5.30 13.49 -14.33
CA LEU A 207 -4.51 14.23 -13.34
C LEU A 207 -4.39 13.46 -12.02
N ASP A 208 -3.31 13.72 -11.28
CA ASP A 208 -3.16 13.30 -9.89
C ASP A 208 -4.16 14.04 -8.99
N LEU A 209 -4.68 13.38 -7.93
CA LEU A 209 -5.53 14.04 -6.93
C LEU A 209 -4.79 15.15 -6.16
N ASN A 210 -3.46 15.07 -6.09
CA ASN A 210 -2.61 16.10 -5.51
C ASN A 210 -1.33 16.24 -6.35
N GLU A 211 -1.03 17.46 -6.78
CA GLU A 211 0.18 17.76 -7.53
C GLU A 211 1.37 18.09 -6.62
N LYS A 212 1.11 18.55 -5.39
CA LYS A 212 2.17 18.93 -4.47
C LYS A 212 2.73 17.70 -3.77
N LEU A 213 4.01 17.44 -4.04
CA LEU A 213 4.81 16.47 -3.32
C LEU A 213 5.07 16.90 -1.88
N ASP A 214 4.92 15.96 -0.96
CA ASP A 214 5.38 16.08 0.41
C ASP A 214 6.84 15.60 0.53
N TRP A 215 7.78 16.53 0.36
CA TRP A 215 9.21 16.23 0.39
C TRP A 215 9.69 15.75 1.76
N ASP A 216 9.12 16.29 2.85
CA ASP A 216 9.49 15.91 4.20
C ASP A 216 9.13 14.44 4.47
N LEU A 217 7.98 13.99 3.95
CA LEU A 217 7.53 12.60 4.05
C LEU A 217 8.49 11.60 3.39
N ILE A 218 9.12 11.97 2.27
CA ILE A 218 9.97 11.07 1.47
C ILE A 218 11.47 11.30 1.63
N ASN A 219 11.89 12.36 2.33
CA ASN A 219 13.31 12.66 2.55
C ASN A 219 13.74 12.44 4.01
N ASN A 220 12.86 12.65 4.99
CA ASN A 220 13.20 12.49 6.40
C ASN A 220 13.40 11.01 6.77
N ASN A 221 14.30 10.76 7.72
CA ASN A 221 14.48 9.45 8.35
C ASN A 221 13.21 9.01 9.09
N GLN A 222 12.93 7.71 9.12
CA GLN A 222 11.68 7.15 9.65
C GLN A 222 11.93 6.08 10.74
N ASP A 223 13.10 6.05 11.36
CA ASP A 223 13.48 5.00 12.32
C ASP A 223 12.62 5.06 13.59
N GLU A 224 12.30 6.26 14.08
CA GLU A 224 11.40 6.45 15.21
C GLU A 224 9.97 6.01 14.87
N PHE A 225 9.47 6.43 13.71
CA PHE A 225 8.17 5.96 13.22
C PHE A 225 8.09 4.44 13.12
N PHE A 226 9.16 3.78 12.66
CA PHE A 226 9.19 2.33 12.54
C PHE A 226 9.08 1.66 13.92
N ARG A 227 9.80 2.14 14.94
CA ARG A 227 9.67 1.65 16.32
C ARG A 227 8.25 1.81 16.85
N ASP A 228 7.63 2.97 16.66
CA ASP A 228 6.26 3.24 17.11
C ASP A 228 5.24 2.32 16.40
N LEU A 229 5.44 2.05 15.11
CA LEU A 229 4.61 1.15 14.32
C LEU A 229 4.70 -0.30 14.83
N GLN A 230 5.90 -0.75 15.20
CA GLN A 230 6.13 -2.06 15.81
C GLN A 230 5.35 -2.18 17.13
N GLU A 231 5.51 -1.20 18.02
CA GLU A 231 4.79 -1.16 19.30
C GLU A 231 3.26 -1.14 19.09
N GLN A 232 2.77 -0.36 18.12
CA GLN A 232 1.35 -0.31 17.80
C GLN A 232 0.80 -1.68 17.38
N CYS A 233 1.54 -2.43 16.54
CA CYS A 233 1.14 -3.76 16.10
C CYS A 233 1.24 -4.83 17.19
N GLU A 234 2.24 -4.73 18.08
CA GLU A 234 2.39 -5.61 19.23
C GLU A 234 1.24 -5.41 20.24
N ASN A 235 0.83 -4.16 20.46
CA ASN A 235 -0.26 -3.79 21.36
C ASN A 235 -1.66 -3.97 20.76
N PHE A 236 -1.78 -4.39 19.49
CA PHE A 236 -3.07 -4.63 18.86
C PHE A 236 -3.86 -5.71 19.63
N SER A 237 -5.12 -5.40 19.97
CA SER A 237 -6.04 -6.35 20.60
C SER A 237 -7.48 -6.10 20.16
N LEU A 238 -8.20 -7.19 19.83
CA LEU A 238 -9.63 -7.14 19.49
C LEU A 238 -10.50 -6.55 20.62
N GLN A 239 -10.04 -6.61 21.88
CA GLN A 239 -10.83 -6.19 23.04
C GLN A 239 -10.67 -4.71 23.43
N ALA A 240 -9.74 -3.98 22.80
CA ALA A 240 -9.42 -2.60 23.15
C ALA A 240 -10.59 -1.59 22.92
N SER A 241 -11.63 -1.98 22.17
CA SER A 241 -12.77 -1.12 21.82
C SER A 241 -13.83 -0.95 22.91
N LYS A 242 -13.80 -1.70 24.02
CA LYS A 242 -14.83 -1.62 25.08
C LYS A 242 -14.65 -0.50 26.12
N LYS A 243 -13.60 0.33 26.05
CA LYS A 243 -13.24 1.30 27.11
C LYS A 243 -13.72 2.75 26.91
N CYS A 244 -14.67 3.02 26.02
CA CYS A 244 -15.35 4.33 25.96
C CYS A 244 -16.87 4.16 26.04
N LYS A 245 -17.42 4.01 27.25
CA LYS A 245 -18.77 4.49 27.54
C LYS A 245 -18.63 5.74 28.41
N PRO A 246 -19.21 6.89 28.03
CA PRO A 246 -19.22 8.06 28.89
C PRO A 246 -19.98 7.73 30.17
N LYS A 247 -19.39 8.05 31.32
CA LYS A 247 -20.09 8.04 32.60
C LYS A 247 -21.26 9.01 32.48
N THR A 248 -22.48 8.50 32.52
CA THR A 248 -23.67 9.30 32.78
C THR A 248 -23.48 9.96 34.14
N VAL A 249 -23.35 11.28 34.14
CA VAL A 249 -23.40 12.10 35.34
C VAL A 249 -24.88 12.17 35.74
N SER A 250 -25.20 11.58 36.88
CA SER A 250 -26.45 11.77 37.63
C SER A 250 -26.48 13.12 38.30
#